data_AF-A0A227J2A6-F1
#
_entry.id   AF-A0A227J2A6-F1
#
_cell.length_a   1.000
_cell.length_b   1.000
_cell.length_c   1.000
_cell.angle_alpha   90.00
_cell.angle_beta   90.00
_cell.angle_gamma   90.00
#
_symmetry.space_group_name_H-M   'P 1'
#
loop_
_entity.id
_entity.type
_entity.pdbx_description
1 polymer ?
#
loop_
_entity_poly.entity_id
_entity_poly.type
_entity_poly.pdbx_seq_one_letter_code
_entity_poly.pdbx_strand_id
1 'polypeptide(L)'
;GDITVTSEEGFGSTFTVSIHVPIVELEEPVIDAKRDNVHLNIFMVEDIELNVTVAKSLLESLGHSVTVAMTGEEALVNFVPDQYDLALLDIQLPDMTGFDVAK
;
A
#
# COMPACT_ATOMS: atom_id res chain seq x y z
N GLY A 1 -18.05 4.61 25.25
CA GLY A 1 -18.34 4.45 23.82
C GLY A 1 -19.75 3.97 23.70
N ASP A 2 -20.45 4.38 22.66
CA ASP A 2 -21.90 4.27 22.55
C ASP A 2 -22.26 3.80 21.13
N ILE A 3 -23.34 3.05 21.00
CA ILE A 3 -23.88 2.64 19.71
C ILE A 3 -25.33 3.09 19.62
N THR A 4 -25.68 3.74 18.51
CA THR A 4 -27.04 4.21 18.23
C THR A 4 -27.47 3.78 16.83
N VAL A 5 -28.79 3.72 16.64
CA VAL A 5 -29.40 3.40 15.35
C VAL A 5 -30.55 4.35 15.08
N THR A 6 -30.64 4.82 13.85
CA THR A 6 -31.82 5.54 13.31
C THR A 6 -32.33 4.77 12.10
N SER A 7 -33.63 4.47 12.07
CA SER A 7 -34.21 3.66 10.99
C SER A 7 -35.60 4.17 10.62
N GLU A 8 -35.86 4.20 9.32
CA GLU A 8 -37.16 4.55 8.75
C GLU A 8 -37.51 3.53 7.65
N GLU A 9 -38.72 2.98 7.72
CA GLU A 9 -39.19 1.97 6.76
C GLU A 9 -39.21 2.56 5.35
N GLY A 10 -38.58 1.87 4.40
CA GLY A 10 -38.43 2.36 3.02
C GLY A 10 -37.22 3.28 2.77
N PHE A 11 -36.55 3.77 3.82
CA PHE A 11 -35.37 4.64 3.71
C PHE A 11 -34.08 4.00 4.28
N GLY A 12 -34.22 2.87 4.96
CA GLY A 12 -33.10 2.08 5.48
C GLY A 12 -32.73 2.43 6.92
N SER A 13 -31.53 2.02 7.32
CA SER A 13 -31.04 2.17 8.69
C SER A 13 -29.63 2.74 8.70
N THR A 14 -29.38 3.70 9.60
CA THR A 14 -28.04 4.22 9.90
C THR A 14 -27.62 3.75 11.28
N PHE A 15 -26.48 3.08 11.36
CA PHE A 15 -25.84 2.70 12.62
C PHE A 15 -24.66 3.64 12.89
N THR A 16 -24.60 4.20 14.10
CA THR A 16 -23.50 5.07 14.52
C THR A 16 -22.81 4.44 15.72
N VAL A 17 -21.48 4.31 15.64
CA VAL A 17 -20.63 3.80 16.71
C VAL A 17 -19.67 4.90 17.14
N SER A 18 -19.72 5.27 18.42
CA SER A 18 -18.86 6.26 19.04
C SER A 18 -17.89 5.57 19.97
N ILE A 19 -16.59 5.60 19.66
CA ILE A 19 -15.55 5.01 20.51
C ILE A 19 -14.84 6.14 21.25
N HIS A 20 -14.69 5.99 22.57
CA HIS A 20 -13.86 6.91 23.35
C HIS A 20 -12.44 6.37 23.32
N VAL A 21 -11.52 7.13 22.72
CA VAL A 21 -10.11 6.77 22.65
C VAL A 21 -9.33 7.79 23.48
N PRO A 22 -8.46 7.36 24.42
CA PRO A 22 -7.56 8.29 25.09
C PRO A 22 -6.66 8.94 24.05
N ILE A 23 -6.68 10.27 23.98
CA ILE A 23 -5.73 11.03 23.16
C ILE A 23 -4.40 10.93 23.88
N VAL A 24 -3.50 10.14 23.34
CA VAL A 24 -2.10 10.13 23.72
C VAL A 24 -1.41 11.11 22.79
N GLU A 25 -0.75 12.13 23.34
CA GLU A 25 0.28 12.84 22.61
C GLU A 25 1.37 11.80 22.32
N LEU A 26 1.33 11.24 21.11
CA LEU A 26 2.50 10.57 20.59
C LEU A 26 3.57 11.66 20.52
N GLU A 27 4.68 11.47 21.25
CA GLU A 27 5.93 12.05 20.77
C GLU A 27 6.03 11.55 19.34
N GLU A 28 5.80 12.43 18.36
CA GLU A 28 6.09 12.09 16.98
C GLU A 28 7.51 11.55 17.01
N PRO A 29 7.77 10.30 16.58
CA PRO A 29 9.15 9.91 16.36
C PRO A 29 9.73 11.05 15.53
N VAL A 30 10.89 11.57 15.94
CA VAL A 30 11.64 12.54 15.16
C VAL A 30 12.11 11.83 13.90
N ILE A 31 11.17 11.52 13.02
CA ILE A 31 11.39 11.22 11.62
C ILE A 31 11.67 12.60 11.09
N ASP A 32 12.94 12.90 10.88
CA ASP A 32 13.42 14.17 10.37
C ASP A 32 12.44 14.71 9.33
N ALA A 33 11.65 15.72 9.71
CA ALA A 33 10.50 16.22 8.95
C ALA A 33 10.92 17.01 7.72
N LYS A 34 12.18 16.86 7.31
CA LYS A 34 12.61 16.98 5.91
C LYS A 34 12.61 15.61 5.25
N ARG A 35 11.43 14.98 5.17
CA ARG A 35 11.15 14.24 3.95
C ARG A 35 10.95 15.32 2.90
N ASP A 36 11.99 15.63 2.13
CA ASP A 36 11.73 16.11 0.78
C ASP A 36 10.64 15.19 0.22
N ASN A 37 9.57 15.73 -0.37
CA ASN A 37 8.58 14.93 -1.08
C ASN A 37 9.30 14.29 -2.28
N VAL A 38 10.06 13.24 -2.01
CA VAL A 38 10.82 12.52 -3.02
C VAL A 38 9.81 11.65 -3.73
N HIS A 39 9.42 12.11 -4.91
CA HIS A 39 8.70 11.28 -5.86
C HIS A 39 9.65 10.15 -6.29
N LEU A 40 9.25 8.91 -6.10
CA LEU A 40 10.01 7.72 -6.47
C LEU A 40 9.25 6.97 -7.56
N ASN A 41 10.00 6.39 -8.50
CA ASN A 41 9.49 5.40 -9.44
C ASN A 41 9.76 4.01 -8.85
N ILE A 42 8.70 3.32 -8.44
CA ILE A 42 8.75 2.04 -7.74
C ILE A 42 8.33 0.93 -8.69
N PHE A 43 9.15 -0.12 -8.77
CA PHE A 43 8.78 -1.37 -9.41
C PHE A 43 8.29 -2.37 -8.36
N MET A 44 7.10 -2.94 -8.52
CA MET A 44 6.48 -3.84 -7.57
C MET A 44 6.24 -5.20 -8.22
N VAL A 45 6.59 -6.28 -7.52
CA VAL A 45 6.35 -7.67 -7.96
C VAL A 45 5.53 -8.38 -6.90
N GLU A 46 4.27 -8.66 -7.20
CA GLU A 46 3.27 -9.19 -6.27
C GLU A 46 2.20 -9.94 -7.07
N ASP A 47 1.88 -11.17 -6.67
CA ASP A 47 0.98 -12.06 -7.45
C ASP A 47 -0.49 -11.97 -7.01
N ILE A 48 -0.79 -11.33 -5.88
CA ILE A 48 -2.16 -11.15 -5.39
C ILE A 48 -2.69 -9.76 -5.77
N GLU A 49 -3.68 -9.72 -6.67
CA GLU A 49 -4.29 -8.47 -7.16
C GLU A 49 -4.79 -7.52 -6.05
N LEU A 50 -5.29 -8.09 -4.95
CA LEU A 50 -5.73 -7.30 -3.80
C LEU A 50 -4.56 -6.58 -3.11
N ASN A 51 -3.43 -7.28 -2.94
CA ASN A 51 -2.23 -6.71 -2.33
C ASN A 51 -1.67 -5.60 -3.23
N VAL A 52 -1.61 -5.84 -4.54
CA VAL A 52 -1.25 -4.83 -5.54
C VAL A 52 -2.14 -3.59 -5.39
N THR A 53 -3.46 -3.77 -5.36
CA THR A 53 -4.42 -2.66 -5.28
C THR A 53 -4.18 -1.81 -4.03
N VAL A 54 -4.04 -2.46 -2.87
CA VAL A 54 -3.83 -1.76 -1.58
C VAL A 54 -2.47 -1.07 -1.55
N ALA A 55 -1.39 -1.77 -1.87
CA ALA A 55 -0.04 -1.24 -1.81
C ALA A 55 0.18 -0.11 -2.82
N LYS A 56 -0.31 -0.28 -4.05
CA LYS A 56 -0.26 0.75 -5.09
C LYS A 56 -1.03 2.01 -4.67
N SER A 57 -2.27 1.85 -4.19
CA SER A 57 -3.08 2.99 -3.75
C SER A 57 -2.39 3.77 -2.62
N LEU A 58 -1.74 3.07 -1.68
CA LEU A 58 -0.99 3.70 -0.61
C LEU A 58 0.23 4.46 -1.14
N LEU A 59 1.07 3.84 -1.98
CA LEU A 59 2.28 4.46 -2.52
C LEU A 59 1.97 5.65 -3.44
N GLU A 60 0.94 5.55 -4.26
CA GLU A 60 0.48 6.67 -5.11
C GLU A 60 -0.09 7.81 -4.26
N SER A 61 -0.81 7.52 -3.15
CA SER A 61 -1.27 8.54 -2.22
C SER A 61 -0.14 9.29 -1.51
N LEU A 62 1.03 8.65 -1.39
CA LEU A 62 2.27 9.25 -0.87
C LEU A 62 3.05 10.02 -1.95
N GLY A 63 2.56 10.07 -3.19
CA GLY A 63 3.17 10.82 -4.29
C GLY A 63 4.25 10.06 -5.05
N HIS A 64 4.23 8.72 -5.03
CA HIS A 64 5.14 7.89 -5.85
C HIS A 64 4.43 7.36 -7.09
N SER A 65 5.21 6.94 -8.10
CA SER A 65 4.72 6.22 -9.27
C SER A 65 5.02 4.73 -9.12
N VAL A 66 4.05 3.86 -9.41
CA VAL A 66 4.21 2.40 -9.24
C VAL A 66 3.93 1.66 -10.54
N THR A 67 4.90 0.86 -10.98
CA THR A 67 4.75 -0.14 -12.05
C THR A 67 4.74 -1.53 -11.43
N VAL A 68 3.88 -2.42 -11.92
CA VAL A 68 3.62 -3.72 -11.30
C VAL A 68 3.92 -4.84 -12.29
N ALA A 69 4.50 -5.93 -11.80
CA ALA A 69 4.54 -7.24 -12.44
C ALA A 69 3.89 -8.28 -11.52
N MET A 70 3.16 -9.23 -12.09
CA MET A 70 2.39 -10.23 -11.33
C MET A 70 3.15 -11.56 -11.15
N THR A 71 4.27 -11.75 -11.86
CA THR A 71 5.14 -12.92 -11.75
C THR A 71 6.61 -12.53 -11.81
N GLY A 72 7.50 -13.43 -11.40
CA GLY A 72 8.94 -13.21 -11.51
C GLY A 72 9.42 -13.14 -12.96
N GLU A 73 8.88 -13.98 -13.86
CA GLU A 73 9.18 -13.94 -15.29
C GLU A 73 8.77 -12.60 -15.92
N GLU A 74 7.57 -12.11 -15.59
CA GLU A 74 7.12 -10.78 -16.03
C GLU A 74 8.05 -9.69 -15.48
N ALA A 75 8.46 -9.81 -14.21
CA ALA A 75 9.39 -8.88 -13.59
C ALA A 75 10.72 -8.81 -14.35
N LEU A 76 11.32 -9.95 -14.68
CA LEU A 76 12.60 -10.02 -15.40
C LEU A 76 12.51 -9.47 -16.84
N VAL A 77 11.34 -9.58 -17.49
CA VAL A 77 11.12 -9.06 -18.85
C VAL A 77 10.84 -7.56 -18.85
N ASN A 78 10.03 -7.09 -17.90
CA ASN A 78 9.54 -5.71 -17.87
C ASN A 78 10.43 -4.76 -17.07
N PHE A 79 11.41 -5.27 -16.32
CA PHE A 79 12.34 -4.43 -15.59
C PHE A 79 13.28 -3.68 -16.55
N VAL A 80 13.26 -2.37 -16.46
CA VAL A 80 14.13 -1.47 -17.22
C VAL A 80 15.11 -0.83 -16.23
N PRO A 81 16.43 -1.08 -16.37
CA PRO A 81 17.44 -0.44 -15.54
C PRO A 81 17.34 1.09 -15.58
N ASP A 82 17.71 1.74 -14.48
CA ASP A 82 17.72 3.21 -14.32
C ASP A 82 16.35 3.92 -14.42
N GLN A 83 15.25 3.19 -14.65
CA GLN A 83 13.88 3.74 -14.65
C GLN A 83 13.27 3.82 -13.24
N TYR A 84 13.74 2.97 -12.32
CA TYR A 84 13.17 2.78 -11.00
C TYR A 84 14.18 3.12 -9.91
N ASP A 85 13.73 3.78 -8.85
CA ASP A 85 14.54 4.11 -7.68
C ASP A 85 14.55 2.97 -6.65
N LEU A 86 13.51 2.12 -6.67
CA LEU A 86 13.31 1.01 -5.75
C LEU A 86 12.51 -0.11 -6.41
N ALA A 87 12.85 -1.36 -6.06
CA ALA A 87 12.01 -2.52 -6.32
C ALA A 87 11.46 -3.11 -5.01
N LEU A 88 10.16 -3.39 -4.97
CA LEU A 88 9.47 -4.12 -3.90
C LEU A 88 9.07 -5.50 -4.43
N LEU A 89 9.59 -6.56 -3.83
CA LEU A 89 9.44 -7.92 -4.31
C LEU A 89 8.76 -8.79 -3.25
N ASP A 90 7.65 -9.42 -3.59
CA ASP A 90 7.16 -10.56 -2.82
C ASP A 90 8.19 -11.69 -2.88
N ILE A 91 8.46 -12.29 -1.72
CA ILE A 91 9.34 -13.44 -1.61
C ILE A 91 8.69 -14.67 -2.24
N GLN A 92 7.37 -14.83 -2.11
CA GLN A 92 6.62 -15.99 -2.60
C GLN A 92 5.88 -15.65 -3.89
N LEU A 93 6.53 -15.84 -5.04
CA LEU A 93 5.88 -15.72 -6.34
C LEU A 93 5.50 -17.10 -6.88
N PRO A 94 4.54 -17.18 -7.83
CA PRO A 94 4.04 -18.46 -8.35
C PRO A 94 5.09 -19.26 -9.15
N ASP A 95 6.09 -18.58 -9.71
CA ASP A 95 7.07 -19.13 -10.65
C ASP A 95 8.51 -19.17 -10.10
N MET A 96 8.87 -18.25 -9.21
CA MET A 96 10.19 -18.20 -8.58
C MET A 96 10.13 -17.52 -7.21
N THR A 97 11.27 -17.32 -6.55
CA THR A 97 11.31 -16.51 -5.32
C THR A 97 11.65 -15.06 -5.64
N GLY A 98 11.23 -14.11 -4.79
CA GLY A 98 11.67 -12.72 -4.91
C GLY A 98 13.20 -12.55 -4.85
N PHE A 99 13.91 -13.49 -4.20
CA PHE A 99 15.37 -13.53 -4.22
C PHE A 99 15.96 -13.93 -5.57
N ASP A 100 15.25 -14.72 -6.37
CA ASP A 100 15.70 -15.08 -7.72
C ASP A 100 15.55 -13.91 -8.69
N VAL A 101 14.53 -13.05 -8.48
CA VAL A 101 14.36 -11.79 -9.22
C VAL A 101 15.45 -10.77 -8.87
N ALA A 102 15.89 -10.73 -7.61
CA ALA A 102 16.89 -9.76 -7.12
C ALA A 102 18.36 -10.10 -7.45
N LYS A 103 18.62 -11.16 -8.23
CA LYS A 103 19.96 -11.64 -8.59
C LYS A 103 20.58 -10.94 -9.80
#